data_AF-A0A930MAK7-F1
#
_entry.id   AF-A0A930MAK7-F1
#
_cell.length_a   1.000
_cell.length_b   1.000
_cell.length_c   1.000
_cell.angle_alpha   90.00
_cell.angle_beta   90.00
_cell.angle_gamma   90.00
#
_symmetry.space_group_name_H-M   'P 1'
#
loop_
_entity.id
_entity.type
_entity.pdbx_description
1 polymer ?
#
loop_
_entity_poly.entity_id
_entity_poly.type
_entity_poly.pdbx_seq_one_letter_code
_entity_poly.pdbx_strand_id
1 'polypeptide(L)'
;MTLSPKDAQILQIIVQYCEDIDEAQERFGKTRDDFIKDRLFQHACSMALQTIGEASRSFSDAFITAHQEVAWKLIKGMRNFFAHSYHISIDMDKVWMMVHRDIPLLKAYCVNILKENHCDVFRIAPMIDPQGGHNGKEKEPK
;
A
#
# COMPACT_ATOMS: atom_id res chain seq x y z
N MET A 1 6.64 24.09 -8.08
CA MET A 1 5.93 23.46 -9.21
C MET A 1 4.50 23.26 -8.76
N THR A 2 3.50 23.51 -9.61
CA THR A 2 2.11 23.20 -9.27
C THR A 2 1.85 21.73 -9.53
N LEU A 3 1.48 20.98 -8.51
CA LEU A 3 1.10 19.57 -8.65
C LEU A 3 -0.15 19.46 -9.54
N SER A 4 -0.09 18.62 -10.58
CA SER A 4 -1.24 18.41 -11.46
C SER A 4 -2.33 17.59 -10.74
N PRO A 5 -3.62 17.76 -11.07
CA PRO A 5 -4.69 16.95 -10.47
C PRO A 5 -4.47 15.43 -10.65
N LYS A 6 -3.90 15.04 -11.79
CA LYS A 6 -3.55 13.64 -12.09
C LYS A 6 -2.46 13.13 -11.15
N ASP A 7 -1.37 13.88 -10.99
CA ASP A 7 -0.25 13.48 -10.13
C ASP A 7 -0.68 13.46 -8.65
N ALA A 8 -1.54 14.40 -8.24
CA ALA A 8 -2.16 14.38 -6.91
C ALA A 8 -2.99 13.11 -6.68
N GLN A 9 -3.81 12.70 -7.66
CA GLN A 9 -4.57 11.46 -7.57
C GLN A 9 -3.67 10.23 -7.45
N ILE A 10 -2.56 10.18 -8.21
CA ILE A 10 -1.60 9.08 -8.14
C ILE A 10 -0.95 9.02 -6.76
N LEU A 11 -0.55 10.17 -6.20
CA LEU A 11 -0.02 10.23 -4.83
C LEU A 11 -1.04 9.74 -3.80
N GLN A 12 -2.31 10.12 -3.93
CA GLN A 12 -3.37 9.63 -3.04
C GLN A 12 -3.53 8.11 -3.12
N ILE A 13 -3.49 7.53 -4.33
CA ILE A 13 -3.53 6.08 -4.53
C ILE A 13 -2.35 5.41 -3.82
N ILE A 14 -1.13 5.93 -4.00
CA ILE A 14 0.06 5.39 -3.32
C ILE A 14 -0.10 5.44 -1.81
N VAL A 15 -0.53 6.59 -1.26
CA VAL A 15 -0.74 6.76 0.18
C VAL A 15 -1.77 5.78 0.71
N GLN A 16 -2.91 5.59 0.01
CA GLN A 16 -3.94 4.64 0.39
C GLN A 16 -3.37 3.21 0.50
N TYR A 17 -2.62 2.74 -0.50
CA TYR A 17 -2.05 1.40 -0.44
C TYR A 17 -0.91 1.25 0.57
N CYS A 18 -0.21 2.34 0.91
CA CYS A 18 0.69 2.32 2.07
C CYS A 18 -0.10 2.17 3.38
N GLU A 19 -1.26 2.81 3.52
CA GLU A 19 -2.14 2.63 4.68
C GLU A 19 -2.75 1.23 4.76
N ASP A 20 -3.11 0.62 3.63
CA ASP A 20 -3.59 -0.76 3.59
C ASP A 20 -2.52 -1.75 4.10
N ILE A 21 -1.23 -1.47 3.82
CA ILE A 21 -0.11 -2.23 4.37
C ILE A 21 0.02 -2.03 5.89
N ASP A 22 -0.19 -0.82 6.39
CA ASP A 22 -0.21 -0.56 7.83
C ASP A 22 -1.38 -1.31 8.51
N GLU A 23 -2.57 -1.27 7.93
CA GLU A 23 -3.75 -2.00 8.45
C GLU A 23 -3.52 -3.52 8.43
N ALA A 24 -2.87 -4.06 7.40
CA ALA A 24 -2.51 -5.46 7.35
C ALA A 24 -1.55 -5.83 8.51
N GLN A 25 -0.56 -4.99 8.83
CA GLN A 25 0.32 -5.21 9.98
C GLN A 25 -0.42 -5.18 11.31
N GLU A 26 -1.40 -4.29 11.48
CA GLU A 26 -2.24 -4.27 12.69
C GLU A 26 -3.13 -5.51 12.80
N ARG A 27 -3.64 -6.01 11.66
CA ARG A 27 -4.58 -7.14 11.62
C ARG A 27 -3.91 -8.51 11.78
N PHE A 28 -2.79 -8.72 11.09
CA PHE A 28 -2.15 -10.04 10.98
C PHE A 28 -0.95 -10.19 11.91
N GLY A 29 -0.36 -9.08 12.37
CA GLY A 29 0.81 -9.07 13.27
C GLY A 29 1.97 -8.24 12.72
N LYS A 30 2.85 -7.83 13.63
CA LYS A 30 3.97 -6.90 13.33
C LYS A 30 5.33 -7.58 13.33
N THR A 31 5.40 -8.90 13.46
CA THR A 31 6.65 -9.64 13.44
C THR A 31 6.87 -10.32 12.09
N ARG A 32 8.14 -10.56 11.75
CA ARG A 32 8.49 -11.29 10.53
C ARG A 32 7.89 -12.70 10.52
N ASP A 33 7.83 -13.35 11.68
CA ASP A 33 7.27 -14.69 11.80
C ASP A 33 5.75 -14.69 11.56
N ASP A 34 5.03 -13.65 12.00
CA ASP A 34 3.61 -13.46 11.66
C ASP A 34 3.40 -13.36 10.15
N PHE A 35 4.28 -12.62 9.47
CA PHE A 35 4.23 -12.47 8.02
C PHE A 35 4.57 -13.76 7.26
N ILE A 36 5.64 -14.46 7.63
CA ILE A 36 6.08 -15.67 6.92
C ILE A 36 5.07 -16.82 7.08
N LYS A 37 4.38 -16.91 8.22
CA LYS A 37 3.42 -17.99 8.47
C LYS A 37 2.02 -17.73 7.88
N ASP A 38 1.70 -16.48 7.52
CA ASP A 38 0.38 -16.10 7.01
C ASP A 38 0.42 -15.72 5.52
N ARG A 39 -0.18 -16.56 4.68
CA ARG A 39 -0.24 -16.33 3.22
C ARG A 39 -1.15 -15.18 2.83
N LEU A 40 -2.21 -14.90 3.60
CA LEU A 40 -3.11 -13.79 3.31
C LEU A 40 -2.43 -12.46 3.62
N PHE A 41 -1.63 -12.41 4.68
CA PHE A 41 -0.81 -11.24 4.98
C PHE A 41 0.22 -10.97 3.85
N GLN A 42 0.93 -12.01 3.40
CA GLN A 42 1.84 -11.91 2.25
C GLN A 42 1.14 -11.42 0.99
N HIS A 43 -0.03 -11.97 0.67
CA HIS A 43 -0.80 -11.58 -0.50
C HIS A 43 -1.28 -10.13 -0.41
N ALA A 44 -1.79 -9.69 0.75
CA ALA A 44 -2.24 -8.32 0.97
C ALA A 44 -1.11 -7.31 0.72
N CYS A 45 0.05 -7.53 1.34
CA CYS A 45 1.23 -6.68 1.11
C CYS A 45 1.69 -6.75 -0.36
N SER A 46 1.78 -7.93 -0.95
CA SER A 46 2.22 -8.11 -2.34
C SER A 46 1.31 -7.40 -3.34
N MET A 47 0.00 -7.42 -3.11
CA MET A 47 -0.98 -6.71 -3.95
C MET A 47 -0.82 -5.20 -3.82
N ALA A 48 -0.71 -4.69 -2.59
CA ALA A 48 -0.49 -3.26 -2.36
C ALA A 48 0.80 -2.75 -3.03
N LEU A 49 1.90 -3.49 -2.89
CA LEU A 49 3.18 -3.15 -3.53
C LEU A 49 3.11 -3.14 -5.07
N GLN A 50 2.39 -4.10 -5.66
CA GLN A 50 2.15 -4.12 -7.11
C GLN A 50 1.34 -2.91 -7.57
N THR A 51 0.28 -2.56 -6.85
CA THR A 51 -0.58 -1.42 -7.19
C THR A 51 0.17 -0.10 -7.06
N ILE A 52 0.99 0.07 -6.01
CA ILE A 52 1.88 1.24 -5.85
C ILE A 52 2.82 1.36 -7.07
N GLY A 53 3.45 0.25 -7.46
CA GLY A 53 4.32 0.20 -8.63
C GLY A 53 3.59 0.60 -9.92
N GLU A 54 2.38 0.09 -10.14
CA GLU A 54 1.57 0.41 -11.32
C GLU A 54 1.14 1.89 -11.33
N ALA A 55 0.62 2.39 -10.22
CA ALA A 55 0.20 3.79 -10.09
C ALA A 55 1.36 4.75 -10.43
N SER A 56 2.57 4.45 -9.94
CA SER A 56 3.76 5.27 -10.17
C SER A 56 4.14 5.44 -11.65
N ARG A 57 3.72 4.53 -12.54
CA ARG A 57 3.96 4.65 -14.00
C ARG A 57 3.21 5.81 -14.64
N SER A 58 2.12 6.24 -14.01
CA SER A 58 1.21 7.23 -14.55
C SER A 58 1.61 8.67 -14.25
N PHE A 59 2.64 8.88 -13.43
CA PHE A 59 3.16 10.21 -13.13
C PHE A 59 3.60 10.94 -14.40
N SER A 60 3.37 12.25 -14.43
CA SER A 60 3.88 13.11 -15.49
C SER A 60 5.41 13.19 -15.48
N ASP A 61 6.02 13.42 -16.64
CA ASP A 61 7.47 13.62 -16.74
C ASP A 61 7.94 14.83 -15.93
N ALA A 62 7.11 15.88 -15.86
CA ALA A 62 7.38 17.06 -15.04
C ALA A 62 7.47 16.69 -13.56
N PHE A 63 6.56 15.86 -13.05
CA PHE A 63 6.59 15.39 -11.66
C PHE A 63 7.84 14.56 -11.39
N ILE A 64 8.13 13.58 -12.25
CA ILE A 64 9.32 12.72 -12.11
C ILE A 64 10.61 13.55 -12.14
N THR A 65 10.67 14.59 -12.98
CA THR A 65 11.84 15.47 -13.09
C THR A 65 12.01 16.36 -11.87
N ALA A 66 10.91 16.79 -11.24
CA ALA A 66 10.94 17.64 -10.04
C ALA A 66 11.22 16.86 -8.74
N HIS A 67 10.95 15.55 -8.72
CA HIS A 67 11.00 14.71 -7.52
C HIS A 67 12.00 13.55 -7.69
N GLN A 68 13.28 13.85 -7.92
CA GLN A 68 14.33 12.87 -8.22
C GLN A 68 14.94 12.18 -6.98
N GLU A 69 14.66 12.69 -5.78
CA GLU A 69 15.05 12.10 -4.51
C GLU A 69 14.39 10.74 -4.26
N VAL A 70 13.25 10.47 -4.91
CA VAL A 70 12.62 9.16 -4.94
C VAL A 70 13.04 8.42 -6.20
N ALA A 71 13.53 7.20 -6.02
CA ALA A 71 13.90 6.32 -7.13
C ALA A 71 12.66 5.73 -7.83
N TRP A 72 11.83 6.58 -8.47
CA TRP A 72 10.58 6.17 -9.12
C TRP A 72 10.75 5.05 -10.14
N LYS A 73 11.91 4.97 -10.80
CA LYS A 73 12.23 3.86 -11.72
C LYS A 73 12.25 2.51 -11.00
N LEU A 74 12.77 2.46 -9.76
CA LEU A 74 12.76 1.25 -8.93
C LEU A 74 11.33 0.92 -8.47
N ILE A 75 10.56 1.92 -8.05
CA ILE A 75 9.15 1.75 -7.64
C ILE A 75 8.31 1.20 -8.79
N LYS A 76 8.45 1.76 -10.00
CA LYS A 76 7.82 1.22 -11.23
C LYS A 76 8.22 -0.23 -11.49
N GLY A 77 9.45 -0.61 -11.11
CA GLY A 77 9.98 -1.96 -11.22
C GLY A 77 9.40 -2.96 -10.22
N MET A 78 8.71 -2.52 -9.16
CA MET A 78 8.15 -3.42 -8.14
C MET A 78 7.13 -4.39 -8.74
N ARG A 79 6.30 -3.95 -9.69
CA ARG A 79 5.42 -4.87 -10.42
C ARG A 79 6.20 -5.99 -11.12
N ASN A 80 7.36 -5.69 -11.69
CA ASN A 80 8.18 -6.70 -12.38
C ASN A 80 8.77 -7.72 -11.40
N PHE A 81 9.07 -7.31 -10.17
CA PHE A 81 9.47 -8.23 -9.09
C PHE A 81 8.38 -9.28 -8.84
N PHE A 82 7.10 -8.89 -8.82
CA PHE A 82 5.99 -9.84 -8.64
C PHE A 82 5.59 -10.59 -9.93
N ALA A 83 5.70 -9.95 -11.11
CA ALA A 83 5.27 -10.52 -12.38
C ALA A 83 6.26 -11.54 -12.98
N HIS A 84 7.57 -11.34 -12.83
CA HIS A 84 8.59 -12.32 -13.27
C HIS A 84 8.78 -13.46 -12.26
N SER A 85 8.32 -13.29 -11.03
CA SER A 85 8.30 -14.35 -10.03
C SER A 85 7.02 -15.21 -10.08
N TYR A 86 6.22 -15.11 -11.14
CA TYR A 86 5.11 -16.06 -11.32
C TYR A 86 5.61 -17.48 -11.65
N HIS A 87 6.85 -17.61 -12.12
CA HIS A 87 7.51 -18.88 -12.49
C HIS A 87 8.55 -19.34 -11.44
N ILE A 88 8.98 -18.45 -10.55
CA ILE A 88 9.98 -18.67 -9.50
C ILE A 88 9.44 -18.08 -8.21
N SER A 89 9.47 -18.81 -7.08
CA SER A 89 8.97 -18.32 -5.79
C SER A 89 9.42 -16.89 -5.49
N ILE A 90 8.46 -15.99 -5.26
CA ILE A 90 8.72 -14.63 -4.78
C ILE A 90 9.49 -14.73 -3.46
N ASP A 91 10.57 -13.97 -3.37
CA ASP A 91 11.36 -13.84 -2.15
C ASP A 91 10.59 -13.00 -1.12
N MET A 92 9.86 -13.67 -0.23
CA MET A 92 9.03 -13.03 0.79
C MET A 92 9.85 -12.25 1.82
N ASP A 93 11.13 -12.57 1.98
CA ASP A 93 12.03 -11.77 2.82
C ASP A 93 12.22 -10.37 2.24
N LYS A 94 12.36 -10.26 0.92
CA LYS A 94 12.42 -8.95 0.25
C LYS A 94 11.10 -8.19 0.38
N VAL A 95 9.97 -8.88 0.27
CA VAL A 95 8.65 -8.26 0.47
C VAL A 95 8.55 -7.68 1.89
N TRP A 96 8.91 -8.46 2.90
CA TRP A 96 8.94 -8.03 4.29
C TRP A 96 9.83 -6.80 4.49
N MET A 97 11.04 -6.83 3.93
CA MET A 97 11.98 -5.70 4.00
C MET A 97 11.41 -4.43 3.37
N MET A 98 10.81 -4.52 2.17
CA MET A 98 10.21 -3.37 1.49
C MET A 98 9.07 -2.77 2.32
N VAL A 99 8.19 -3.62 2.87
CA VAL A 99 7.08 -3.20 3.74
C VAL A 99 7.57 -2.44 4.96
N HIS A 100 8.66 -2.89 5.60
CA HIS A 100 9.13 -2.31 6.86
C HIS A 100 10.11 -1.14 6.70
N ARG A 101 10.84 -1.07 5.58
CA ARG A 101 11.90 -0.06 5.38
C ARG A 101 11.50 1.00 4.38
N ASP A 102 10.98 0.60 3.22
CA ASP A 102 10.82 1.51 2.08
C ASP A 102 9.43 2.16 2.07
N ILE A 103 8.39 1.40 2.41
CA ILE A 103 7.00 1.87 2.37
C ILE A 103 6.70 3.01 3.35
N PRO A 104 7.18 3.00 4.60
CA PRO A 104 6.95 4.13 5.51
C PRO A 104 7.58 5.43 5.00
N LEU A 105 8.77 5.33 4.37
CA LEU A 105 9.46 6.49 3.78
C LEU A 105 8.70 7.02 2.57
N LEU A 106 8.26 6.13 1.68
CA LEU A 106 7.45 6.51 0.51
C LEU A 106 6.14 7.19 0.94
N LYS A 107 5.44 6.60 1.92
CA LYS A 107 4.20 7.17 2.47
C LYS A 107 4.43 8.58 3.00
N ALA A 108 5.43 8.77 3.86
CA ALA A 108 5.73 10.06 4.45
C ALA A 108 6.03 11.11 3.38
N TYR A 109 6.81 10.73 2.37
CA TYR A 109 7.15 11.59 1.24
C TYR A 109 5.91 12.00 0.42
N CYS A 110 5.07 11.04 0.02
CA CYS A 110 3.86 11.32 -0.75
C CYS A 110 2.86 12.20 0.03
N VAL A 111 2.68 11.92 1.33
CA VAL A 111 1.85 12.75 2.22
C VAL A 111 2.38 14.18 2.32
N ASN A 112 3.70 14.35 2.38
CA ASN A 112 4.31 15.69 2.45
C ASN A 112 4.02 16.50 1.17
N ILE A 113 4.20 15.90 -0.01
CA ILE A 113 3.90 16.57 -1.28
C ILE A 113 2.42 16.98 -1.35
N LEU A 114 1.51 16.10 -0.97
CA LEU A 114 0.08 16.41 -0.97
C LEU A 114 -0.24 17.59 -0.04
N LYS A 115 0.35 17.61 1.17
CA LYS A 115 0.18 18.72 2.14
C LYS A 115 0.73 20.04 1.63
N GLU A 116 1.94 20.04 1.07
CA GLU A 116 2.58 21.22 0.50
C GLU A 116 1.78 21.83 -0.66
N ASN A 117 1.00 21.01 -1.37
CA ASN A 117 0.13 21.42 -2.46
C ASN A 117 -1.35 21.58 -2.03
N HIS A 118 -1.62 21.62 -0.72
CA HIS A 118 -2.97 21.78 -0.16
C HIS A 118 -4.01 20.79 -0.70
N CYS A 119 -3.58 19.57 -1.02
CA CYS A 119 -4.45 18.48 -1.42
C CYS A 119 -4.90 17.69 -0.19
N ASP A 120 -6.20 17.45 -0.06
CA ASP A 120 -6.73 16.58 0.97
C ASP A 120 -6.26 15.13 0.74
N VAL A 121 -5.80 14.48 1.80
CA VAL A 121 -5.52 13.04 1.80
C VAL A 121 -6.84 12.35 2.16
N PHE A 122 -7.61 11.98 1.14
CA PHE A 122 -8.86 11.26 1.35
C PHE A 122 -8.58 9.82 1.75
N ARG A 123 -8.93 9.47 2.99
CA ARG A 123 -9.10 8.07 3.40
C ARG A 123 -10.41 7.58 2.79
N ILE A 124 -10.38 6.52 2.00
CA ILE A 124 -11.62 5.75 1.84
C ILE A 124 -11.78 5.00 3.17
N ALA A 125 -12.84 5.33 3.92
CA ALA A 125 -13.14 4.66 5.18
C ALA A 125 -13.08 3.14 4.96
N PRO A 126 -12.49 2.36 5.88
CA PRO A 126 -12.46 0.91 5.75
C PRO A 126 -13.89 0.42 5.49
N MET A 127 -14.06 -0.47 4.50
CA MET A 127 -15.34 -1.11 4.20
C MET A 127 -15.73 -2.10 5.32
N ILE A 128 -15.80 -1.65 6.56
CA ILE A 128 -16.35 -2.38 7.70
C ILE A 128 -17.08 -1.37 8.59
N ASP A 129 -18.40 -1.37 8.49
CA ASP A 129 -19.26 -0.90 9.58
C ASP A 129 -19.01 -1.83 10.80
N PRO A 130 -18.64 -1.31 11.98
CA PRO A 130 -18.47 -2.11 13.19
C PRO A 130 -19.79 -2.73 13.71
N GLN A 131 -20.95 -2.40 13.14
CA GLN A 131 -22.25 -2.86 13.61
C GLN A 131 -22.79 -4.08 12.83
N GLY A 132 -22.03 -5.16 12.84
CA GLY A 132 -22.48 -6.51 12.45
C GLY A 132 -22.72 -7.39 13.67
N GLY A 133 -23.57 -6.93 14.59
CA GLY A 133 -23.84 -7.57 15.88
C GLY A 133 -24.20 -9.05 15.76
N HIS A 134 -23.46 -9.86 16.52
CA HIS A 134 -23.83 -11.19 16.98
C HIS A 134 -25.27 -11.14 17.51
N ASN A 135 -26.21 -11.82 16.86
CA ASN A 135 -27.47 -12.20 17.51
C ASN A 135 -27.60 -13.71 17.41
N GLY A 136 -26.83 -14.39 18.26
CA GLY A 136 -27.17 -15.74 18.68
C GLY A 136 -28.49 -15.69 19.43
N LYS A 137 -29.59 -15.99 18.73
CA LYS A 137 -30.81 -16.39 19.40
C LYS A 137 -30.69 -17.88 19.69
N GLU A 138 -30.23 -18.18 20.90
CA GLU A 138 -30.62 -19.41 21.59
C GLU A 138 -32.13 -19.54 21.51
N LYS A 139 -32.60 -20.62 20.90
CA LYS A 139 -33.96 -21.11 21.11
C LYS A 139 -33.83 -22.30 22.05
N GLU A 140 -34.12 -22.07 23.33
CA GLU A 140 -34.42 -23.14 24.27
C GLU A 140 -35.68 -23.91 23.83
N PRO A 141 -35.75 -25.22 24.15
CA PRO A 141 -36.77 -26.10 23.63
C PRO A 141 -38.10 -25.95 24.39
N LYS A 142 -39.19 -26.15 23.67
CA LYS A 142 -40.51 -26.50 24.21
C LYS A 142 -40.98 -27.80 23.58
#